data_AF-A0A838WLZ8-F1
#
_entry.id   AF-A0A838WLZ8-F1
#
_cell.length_a   1.000
_cell.length_b   1.000
_cell.length_c   1.000
_cell.angle_alpha   90.00
_cell.angle_beta   90.00
_cell.angle_gamma   90.00
#
_symmetry.space_group_name_H-M   'P 1'
#
loop_
_entity.id
_entity.type
_entity.pdbx_description
1 polymer ?
#
loop_
_entity_poly.entity_id
_entity_poly.type
_entity_poly.pdbx_seq_one_letter_code
_entity_poly.pdbx_strand_id
1 'polypeptide(L)' 'MPHLSVVIPVYKAEGCLGVLYERLKHSLEQITQDFEILLVEDCGGDRSWDIIVDFT' A
#
# COMPACT_ATOMS: atom_id res chain seq x y z
N MET A 1 -21.68 2.70 -2.95
CA MET A 1 -20.88 2.98 -1.72
C MET A 1 -19.91 4.10 -2.05
N PRO A 2 -19.40 4.86 -1.07
CA PRO A 2 -18.38 5.87 -1.34
C PRO A 2 -17.07 5.20 -1.79
N HIS A 3 -16.34 5.89 -2.67
CA HIS A 3 -14.98 5.54 -3.05
C HIS A 3 -14.02 5.78 -1.88
N LEU A 4 -13.07 4.87 -1.65
CA LEU A 4 -12.08 4.97 -0.56
C LEU A 4 -10.67 5.17 -1.11
N SER A 5 -10.03 6.28 -0.74
CA SER A 5 -8.60 6.52 -1.01
C SER A 5 -7.77 6.29 0.26
N VAL A 6 -6.82 5.35 0.21
CA VAL A 6 -5.89 5.08 1.30
C VAL A 6 -4.49 5.55 0.90
N VAL A 7 -4.03 6.66 1.50
CA VAL A 7 -2.72 7.25 1.21
C VAL A 7 -1.74 6.90 2.34
N ILE A 8 -0.61 6.27 1.99
CA ILE A 8 0.37 5.77 2.94
C ILE A 8 1.75 6.31 2.56
N PRO A 9 2.36 7.20 3.37
CA PRO A 9 3.76 7.52 3.21
C PRO A 9 4.63 6.32 3.62
N VAL A 10 5.64 6.02 2.83
CA VAL A 10 6.53 4.86 2.99
C VAL A 10 7.95 5.38 3.24
N TYR A 11 8.49 5.06 4.42
CA TYR A 11 9.87 5.39 4.79
C TYR A 11 10.50 4.19 5.49
N LYS A 12 11.50 3.57 4.84
CA LYS A 12 12.25 2.43 5.39
C LYS A 12 11.37 1.25 5.83
N ALA A 13 10.45 0.82 4.97
CA ALA A 13 9.41 -0.16 5.30
C ALA A 13 9.56 -1.50 4.56
N GLU A 14 10.71 -1.79 3.93
CA GLU A 14 10.88 -2.99 3.10
C GLU A 14 10.49 -4.31 3.80
N GLY A 15 10.64 -4.38 5.12
CA GLY A 15 10.33 -5.57 5.91
C GLY A 15 8.84 -5.80 6.20
N CYS A 16 7.98 -4.78 6.05
CA CYS A 16 6.55 -4.89 6.38
C CYS A 16 5.61 -4.52 5.23
N LEU A 17 6.11 -3.92 4.16
CA LEU A 17 5.29 -3.35 3.09
C LEU A 17 4.40 -4.39 2.38
N GLY A 18 4.94 -5.59 2.10
CA GLY A 18 4.16 -6.67 1.49
C GLY A 18 3.01 -7.17 2.39
N VAL A 19 3.29 -7.39 3.68
CA VAL A 19 2.27 -7.83 4.65
C VAL A 19 1.20 -6.75 4.87
N LEU A 20 1.60 -5.47 4.84
CA LEU A 20 0.67 -4.34 4.90
C LEU A 20 -0.28 -4.36 3.70
N TYR A 21 0.25 -4.43 2.48
CA TYR A 21 -0.54 -4.43 1.24
C TYR A 21 -1.56 -5.56 1.22
N GLU A 22 -1.13 -6.80 1.45
CA GLU A 22 -2.01 -7.98 1.40
C GLU A 22 -3.16 -7.90 2.41
N ARG A 23 -2.86 -7.54 3.66
CA ARG A 23 -3.87 -7.46 4.72
C ARG A 23 -4.81 -6.28 4.50
N LEU A 24 -4.29 -5.16 4.01
CA LEU A 24 -5.08 -3.97 3.73
C LEU A 24 -6.04 -4.22 2.57
N LYS A 25 -5.55 -4.78 1.46
CA LYS A 25 -6.37 -5.14 0.30
C LYS A 25 -7.51 -6.06 0.70
N HIS A 26 -7.22 -7.15 1.42
CA HIS A 26 -8.24 -8.08 1.89
C HIS A 26 -9.31 -7.40 2.76
N SER A 27 -8.90 -6.45 3.62
CA SER A 27 -9.82 -5.72 4.49
C SER A 27 -10.69 -4.73 3.71
N LEU A 28 -10.11 -4.04 2.72
CA LEU A 28 -10.83 -3.07 1.88
C LEU A 28 -11.86 -3.76 0.98
N GLU A 29 -11.52 -4.91 0.39
CA GLU A 29 -12.41 -5.71 -0.45
C GLU A 29 -13.70 -6.15 0.27
N GLN A 30 -13.65 -6.30 1.60
CA GLN A 30 -14.82 -6.60 2.44
C GLN A 30 -15.73 -5.38 2.68
N ILE A 31 -15.21 -4.16 2.51
CA ILE A 31 -15.95 -2.90 2.68
C ILE A 31 -16.51 -2.43 1.33
N THR A 32 -15.67 -2.36 0.30
CA THR A 32 -16.03 -1.89 -1.05
C THR A 32 -15.02 -2.42 -2.07
N GLN A 33 -15.45 -2.57 -3.32
CA GLN A 33 -14.54 -2.83 -4.45
C GLN A 33 -14.03 -1.52 -5.09
N ASP A 34 -14.59 -0.39 -4.68
CA ASP A 34 -14.27 0.94 -5.18
C ASP A 34 -13.28 1.64 -4.23
N PHE A 35 -12.00 1.26 -4.36
CA PHE A 35 -10.92 1.83 -3.56
C PHE A 35 -9.61 1.95 -4.33
N GLU A 36 -8.71 2.77 -3.80
CA GLU A 36 -7.31 2.89 -4.24
C GLU A 36 -6.37 2.88 -3.02
N ILE A 37 -5.16 2.34 -3.23
CA ILE A 37 -4.07 2.35 -2.25
C ILE A 37 -2.90 3.10 -2.89
N LEU A 38 -2.56 4.28 -2.36
CA LEU A 38 -1.43 5.08 -2.81
C LEU A 38 -0.27 4.93 -1.83
N LEU A 39 0.72 4.13 -2.21
CA LEU A 39 2.00 4.00 -1.50
C LEU A 39 2.95 5.09 -2.00
N VAL A 40 3.27 6.05 -1.14
CA VAL A 40 4.10 7.22 -1.48
C VAL A 40 5.49 7.05 -0.86
N GLU A 41 6.47 6.66 -1.66
CA GLU A 41 7.87 6.56 -1.21
C GLU A 41 8.41 7.94 -0.81
N ASP A 42 8.75 8.08 0.47
CA ASP A 42 9.21 9.32 1.10
C ASP A 42 10.75 9.34 1.26
N CYS A 43 11.47 8.99 0.19
CA CYS A 43 12.93 8.96 0.17
C CYS A 43 13.58 8.12 1.30
N GLY A 44 13.02 6.94 1.61
CA GLY A 44 13.49 6.05 2.68
C GLY A 44 14.89 5.49 2.43
N GLY A 45 15.24 5.26 1.16
CA GLY A 45 16.56 4.79 0.72
C GLY A 45 16.82 3.30 0.99
N ASP A 46 15.77 2.53 1.30
CA ASP A 46 15.79 1.07 1.29
C ASP A 46 15.09 0.54 0.03
N ARG A 47 14.76 -0.76 -0.04
CA ARG A 47 14.10 -1.36 -1.21
C ARG A 47 12.58 -1.19 -1.20
N SER A 48 12.03 -0.27 -0.41
CA SER A 48 10.59 -0.03 -0.37
C SER A 48 10.04 0.32 -1.76
N TRP A 49 10.73 1.19 -2.52
CA TRP A 49 10.34 1.52 -3.90
C TRP A 49 10.29 0.31 -4.83
N ASP A 50 11.33 -0.55 -4.80
CA ASP A 50 11.38 -1.74 -5.63
C ASP A 50 10.19 -2.67 -5.32
N ILE A 51 9.86 -2.82 -4.03
CA ILE A 51 8.70 -3.60 -3.57
C ILE A 51 7.38 -2.98 -4.05
N ILE A 52 7.23 -1.64 -4.01
CA ILE A 52 6.04 -0.94 -4.51
C ILE A 52 5.83 -1.25 -6.00
N VAL A 53 6.91 -1.22 -6.80
CA VAL A 53 6.85 -1.48 -8.25
C VAL A 53 6.45 -2.92 -8.57
N ASP A 54 6.77 -3.87 -7.68
CA ASP A 54 6.41 -5.29 -7.84
C ASP A 54 4.93 -5.59 -7.50
N PHE A 55 4.19 -4.66 -6.88
CA PHE A 55 2.77 -4.83 -6.63
C PHE A 55 1.96 -4.68 -7.94
N THR A 56 1.48 -5.82 -8.46
CA THR A 56 0.57 -5.91 -9.62
C THR A 56 -0.89 -6.05 -9.20
#